data_AF-A0A815LAM6-F1
#
_entry.id   AF-A0A815LAM6-F1
#
_cell.length_a   1.000
_cell.length_b   1.000
_cell.length_c   1.000
_cell.angle_alpha   90.00
_cell.angle_beta   90.00
_cell.angle_gamma   90.00
#
_symmetry.space_group_name_H-M   'P 1'
#
loop_
_entity.id
_entity.type
_entity.pdbx_description
1 polymer ?
#
loop_
_entity_poly.entity_id
_entity_poly.type
_entity_poly.pdbx_seq_one_letter_code
_entity_poly.pdbx_strand_id
1 'polypeptide(L)'
;MVCNDGPTMDISRYLGRLLGLLFNDAAYCKKFHKAYNVIYAMEFYQKNGHLRPTTLFVSFNINDLCLNFSYQQVMDALEHFLNSYTSSDHSIQGMTITTILQLVRLVLHEQYFIYNYKLYRQTTGCASGSPLTIPLAYIYLFYWQQNLLEDLINKNELFFRYLSYFLILKSYSISIHQSRYRDEAFITWNRSEDELRTLLTMANSQFLQPIWNVIHIGSTIHFRDILMTNNNGLLQTSVYHEETFERIMLLSSFLDILQPAIKQDPWKWLRAAFLKAIRYCSDGNIFNEGRPSTDNNPPQELIKQMLPEK
;
A
#
# COMPACT_ATOMS: atom_id res chain seq x y z
N MET A 1 -15.63 -2.51 18.37
CA MET A 1 -15.45 -3.32 19.59
C MET A 1 -14.39 -4.35 19.28
N VAL A 2 -13.23 -4.32 19.94
CA VAL A 2 -12.14 -5.29 19.72
C VAL A 2 -12.21 -6.29 20.86
N CYS A 3 -12.56 -7.54 20.58
CA CYS A 3 -12.63 -8.58 21.60
C CYS A 3 -11.24 -9.21 21.74
N ASN A 4 -10.37 -8.60 22.55
CA ASN A 4 -8.97 -9.03 22.73
C ASN A 4 -8.83 -10.47 23.29
N ASP A 5 -9.91 -11.04 23.84
CA ASP A 5 -9.94 -12.35 24.49
C ASP A 5 -10.89 -13.34 23.80
N GLY A 6 -11.21 -13.11 22.52
CA GLY A 6 -12.02 -14.04 21.74
C GLY A 6 -11.34 -15.42 21.59
N PRO A 7 -12.11 -16.52 21.48
CA PRO A 7 -11.57 -17.89 21.45
C PRO A 7 -10.61 -18.16 20.27
N THR A 8 -10.71 -17.38 19.20
CA THR A 8 -9.85 -17.48 18.02
C THR A 8 -8.75 -16.42 17.96
N MET A 9 -8.61 -15.59 19.00
CA MET A 9 -7.71 -14.44 18.97
C MET A 9 -6.22 -14.86 18.93
N ASP A 10 -5.83 -15.91 19.65
CA ASP A 10 -4.46 -16.43 19.61
C ASP A 10 -4.12 -16.96 18.21
N ILE A 11 -5.04 -17.72 17.61
CA ILE A 11 -4.93 -18.21 16.23
C ILE A 11 -4.79 -17.02 15.28
N SER A 12 -5.63 -16.00 15.45
CA SER A 12 -5.60 -14.78 14.64
C SER A 12 -4.28 -14.02 14.77
N ARG A 13 -3.71 -13.90 15.98
CA ARG A 13 -2.41 -13.26 16.22
C ARG A 13 -1.27 -14.00 15.54
N TYR A 14 -1.28 -15.32 15.65
CA TYR A 14 -0.29 -16.17 15.02
C TYR A 14 -0.37 -16.09 13.49
N LEU A 15 -1.55 -16.32 12.91
CA LEU A 15 -1.76 -16.23 11.47
C LEU A 15 -1.50 -14.83 10.92
N GLY A 16 -1.91 -13.78 11.63
CA GLY A 16 -1.69 -12.40 11.21
C GLY A 16 -0.20 -12.07 11.09
N ARG A 17 0.63 -12.54 12.02
CA ARG A 17 2.10 -12.42 11.93
C ARG A 17 2.65 -13.22 10.75
N LEU A 18 2.24 -14.48 10.62
CA LEU A 18 2.72 -15.39 9.57
C LEU A 18 2.42 -14.83 8.18
N LEU A 19 1.15 -14.57 7.89
CA LEU A 19 0.70 -14.07 6.59
C LEU A 19 1.23 -12.66 6.32
N GLY A 20 1.37 -11.83 7.37
CA GLY A 20 1.96 -10.51 7.24
C GLY A 20 3.42 -10.55 6.77
N LEU A 21 4.22 -11.47 7.32
CA LEU A 21 5.61 -11.68 6.88
C LEU A 21 5.67 -12.20 5.43
N LEU A 22 4.91 -13.25 5.12
CA LEU A 22 4.87 -13.81 3.77
C LEU A 22 4.44 -12.78 2.72
N PHE A 23 3.38 -12.01 3.02
CA PHE A 23 2.92 -10.94 2.15
C PHE A 23 3.97 -9.84 1.97
N ASN A 24 4.74 -9.54 3.02
CA ASN A 24 5.80 -8.55 2.91
C ASN A 24 6.91 -9.01 1.99
N ASP A 25 7.34 -10.27 2.10
CA ASP A 25 8.38 -10.84 1.25
C ASP A 25 7.89 -10.93 -0.20
N ALA A 26 6.70 -11.47 -0.44
CA ALA A 26 6.12 -11.63 -1.77
C ALA A 26 5.88 -10.30 -2.50
N ALA A 27 5.37 -9.30 -1.78
CA ALA A 27 5.10 -7.99 -2.37
C ALA A 27 6.26 -7.01 -2.24
N TYR A 28 7.42 -7.41 -1.67
CA TYR A 28 8.59 -6.53 -1.50
C TYR A 28 9.03 -5.91 -2.84
N CYS A 29 9.12 -6.73 -3.90
CA CYS A 29 9.54 -6.28 -5.23
C CYS A 29 8.49 -5.42 -5.95
N LYS A 30 7.23 -5.46 -5.51
CA LYS A 30 6.09 -4.75 -6.11
C LYS A 30 5.64 -3.53 -5.27
N LYS A 31 6.40 -3.17 -4.24
CA LYS A 31 6.08 -2.09 -3.28
C LYS A 31 7.06 -0.94 -3.40
N PHE A 32 6.53 0.27 -3.27
CA PHE A 32 7.34 1.46 -3.03
C PHE A 32 7.24 1.87 -1.57
N HIS A 33 8.35 1.69 -0.84
CA HIS A 33 8.41 2.02 0.59
C HIS A 33 8.56 3.52 0.87
N LYS A 34 8.93 4.32 -0.13
CA LYS A 34 9.25 5.73 0.03
C LYS A 34 8.63 6.54 -1.09
N ALA A 35 8.03 7.68 -0.74
CA ALA A 35 7.32 8.55 -1.67
C ALA A 35 8.19 8.97 -2.86
N TYR A 36 9.49 9.21 -2.64
CA TYR A 36 10.40 9.58 -3.73
C TYR A 36 10.59 8.49 -4.80
N ASN A 37 10.27 7.22 -4.52
CA ASN A 37 10.35 6.19 -5.56
C ASN A 37 9.36 6.45 -6.69
N VAL A 38 8.24 7.13 -6.40
CA VAL A 38 7.29 7.59 -7.42
C VAL A 38 7.95 8.58 -8.37
N ILE A 39 8.79 9.49 -7.86
CA ILE A 39 9.52 10.46 -8.68
C ILE A 39 10.43 9.75 -9.67
N TYR A 40 11.28 8.82 -9.20
CA TYR A 40 12.19 8.09 -10.08
C TYR A 40 11.47 7.31 -11.18
N ALA A 41 10.34 6.67 -10.84
CA ALA A 41 9.57 5.93 -11.82
C ALA A 41 8.82 6.86 -12.80
N MET A 42 8.36 8.04 -12.36
CA MET A 42 7.82 9.08 -13.25
C MET A 42 8.89 9.69 -14.17
N GLU A 43 10.10 9.93 -13.67
CA GLU A 43 11.24 10.38 -14.49
C GLU A 43 11.60 9.34 -15.55
N PHE A 44 11.60 8.07 -15.16
CA PHE A 44 11.81 6.96 -16.08
C PHE A 44 10.69 6.91 -17.14
N TYR A 45 9.43 7.03 -16.71
CA TYR A 45 8.27 7.06 -17.59
C TYR A 45 8.35 8.18 -18.64
N GLN A 46 8.74 9.39 -18.21
CA GLN A 46 9.01 10.50 -19.12
C GLN A 46 10.17 10.18 -20.07
N LYS A 47 11.28 9.65 -19.56
CA LYS A 47 12.47 9.33 -20.38
C LYS A 47 12.17 8.36 -21.52
N ASN A 48 11.18 7.48 -21.36
CA ASN A 48 10.74 6.54 -22.40
C ASN A 48 9.63 7.12 -23.30
N GLY A 49 9.31 8.41 -23.17
CA GLY A 49 8.30 9.08 -24.00
C GLY A 49 6.87 8.68 -23.68
N HIS A 50 6.63 8.07 -22.51
CA HIS A 50 5.27 7.69 -22.10
C HIS A 50 4.51 8.85 -21.47
N LEU A 51 5.21 9.86 -20.91
CA LEU A 51 4.61 11.10 -20.44
C LEU A 51 4.31 12.04 -21.62
N ARG A 52 3.04 12.06 -22.04
CA ARG A 52 2.51 12.90 -23.13
C ARG A 52 1.95 14.21 -22.58
N PRO A 53 1.80 15.26 -23.41
CA PRO A 53 1.09 16.48 -23.02
C PRO A 53 -0.34 16.24 -22.50
N THR A 54 -0.98 15.17 -22.97
CA THR A 54 -2.33 14.77 -22.58
C THR A 54 -2.39 13.73 -21.46
N THR A 55 -1.25 13.30 -20.90
CA THR A 55 -1.25 12.33 -19.79
C THR A 55 -1.96 12.93 -18.58
N LEU A 56 -2.97 12.19 -18.11
CA LEU A 56 -3.67 12.46 -16.88
C LEU A 56 -3.01 11.71 -15.73
N PHE A 57 -2.98 12.37 -14.58
CA PHE A 57 -2.66 11.80 -13.29
C PHE A 57 -3.95 11.52 -12.56
N VAL A 58 -4.10 10.29 -12.09
CA VAL A 58 -5.31 9.85 -11.40
C VAL A 58 -4.95 9.27 -10.05
N SER A 59 -5.61 9.75 -8.99
CA SER A 59 -5.48 9.19 -7.64
C SER A 59 -6.79 8.59 -7.18
N PHE A 60 -6.67 7.53 -6.39
CA PHE A 60 -7.80 6.79 -5.84
C PHE A 60 -7.60 6.52 -4.36
N ASN A 61 -8.71 6.49 -3.63
CA ASN A 61 -8.77 5.86 -2.32
C ASN A 61 -9.32 4.44 -2.46
N ILE A 62 -8.77 3.52 -1.69
CA ILE A 62 -9.28 2.16 -1.54
C ILE A 62 -10.06 2.10 -0.22
N ASN A 63 -11.38 2.17 -0.32
CA ASN A 63 -12.26 2.21 0.86
C ASN A 63 -12.72 0.83 1.28
N ASP A 64 -12.91 0.66 2.59
CA ASP A 64 -13.63 -0.47 3.19
C ASP A 64 -13.14 -1.87 2.77
N LEU A 65 -11.89 -2.00 2.34
CA LEU A 65 -11.32 -3.26 1.84
C LEU A 65 -11.50 -4.41 2.84
N CYS A 66 -11.36 -4.11 4.13
CA CYS A 66 -11.50 -5.09 5.21
C CYS A 66 -12.94 -5.59 5.42
N LEU A 67 -13.94 -4.89 4.89
CA LEU A 67 -15.36 -5.20 5.06
C LEU A 67 -15.97 -5.80 3.77
N ASN A 68 -15.22 -5.84 2.68
CA ASN A 68 -15.78 -5.93 1.33
C ASN A 68 -15.34 -7.16 0.53
N PHE A 69 -15.05 -8.26 1.24
CA PHE A 69 -14.79 -9.57 0.62
C PHE A 69 -15.68 -10.64 1.22
N SER A 70 -16.12 -11.61 0.42
CA SER A 70 -16.73 -12.83 0.94
C SER A 70 -15.67 -13.79 1.48
N TYR A 71 -16.06 -14.68 2.39
CA TYR A 71 -15.15 -15.69 2.92
C TYR A 71 -14.62 -16.61 1.83
N GLN A 72 -15.44 -16.98 0.84
CA GLN A 72 -14.96 -17.83 -0.24
C GLN A 72 -13.88 -17.13 -1.07
N GLN A 73 -14.11 -15.89 -1.50
CA GLN A 73 -13.16 -15.19 -2.36
C GLN A 73 -11.82 -14.89 -1.66
N VAL A 74 -11.83 -14.56 -0.35
CA VAL A 74 -10.57 -14.36 0.38
C VAL A 74 -9.82 -15.67 0.61
N MET A 75 -10.55 -16.79 0.77
CA MET A 75 -9.95 -18.11 0.90
C MET A 75 -9.31 -18.56 -0.42
N ASP A 76 -9.98 -18.35 -1.56
CA ASP A 76 -9.44 -18.66 -2.89
C ASP A 76 -8.18 -17.83 -3.18
N ALA A 77 -8.23 -16.51 -2.87
CA ALA A 77 -7.09 -15.62 -3.01
C ALA A 77 -5.91 -16.04 -2.11
N LEU A 78 -6.20 -16.43 -0.86
CA LEU A 78 -5.19 -16.90 0.08
C LEU A 78 -4.56 -18.21 -0.38
N GLU A 79 -5.37 -19.18 -0.81
CA GLU A 79 -4.87 -20.46 -1.32
C GLU A 79 -3.96 -20.26 -2.53
N HIS A 80 -4.39 -19.44 -3.49
CA HIS A 80 -3.55 -19.09 -4.64
C HIS A 80 -2.24 -18.42 -4.19
N PHE A 81 -2.33 -17.43 -3.30
CA PHE A 81 -1.15 -16.73 -2.77
C PHE A 81 -0.17 -17.69 -2.09
N LEU A 82 -0.65 -18.58 -1.23
CA LEU A 82 0.21 -19.54 -0.54
C LEU A 82 0.86 -20.49 -1.55
N ASN A 83 0.12 -21.01 -2.53
CA ASN A 83 0.68 -21.89 -3.56
C ASN A 83 1.71 -21.19 -4.46
N SER A 84 1.55 -19.90 -4.74
CA SER A 84 2.47 -19.15 -5.62
C SER A 84 3.73 -18.65 -4.92
N TYR A 85 3.69 -18.38 -3.61
CA TYR A 85 4.75 -17.67 -2.90
C TYR A 85 5.34 -18.48 -1.73
N THR A 86 5.13 -19.79 -1.69
CA THR A 86 5.73 -20.67 -0.68
C THR A 86 6.56 -21.77 -1.34
N SER A 87 7.51 -22.31 -0.58
CA SER A 87 8.48 -23.30 -1.04
C SER A 87 7.81 -24.61 -1.49
N SER A 88 8.52 -25.38 -2.33
CA SER A 88 8.05 -26.61 -2.98
C SER A 88 7.64 -27.75 -2.03
N ASP A 89 7.98 -27.64 -0.75
CA ASP A 89 7.55 -28.57 0.31
C ASP A 89 6.12 -28.28 0.82
N HIS A 90 5.46 -27.22 0.31
CA HIS A 90 4.10 -26.79 0.69
C HIS A 90 3.90 -26.66 2.21
N SER A 91 5.00 -26.40 2.92
CA SER A 91 5.04 -26.27 4.37
C SER A 91 5.57 -24.89 4.74
N ILE A 92 4.95 -24.27 5.74
CA ILE A 92 5.29 -22.93 6.21
C ILE A 92 5.40 -23.02 7.72
N GLN A 93 6.62 -22.87 8.23
CA GLN A 93 6.92 -23.05 9.66
C GLN A 93 6.40 -24.39 10.23
N GLY A 94 6.46 -25.46 9.42
CA GLY A 94 6.00 -26.79 9.82
C GLY A 94 4.49 -27.02 9.71
N MET A 95 3.71 -26.06 9.19
CA MET A 95 2.29 -26.27 8.87
C MET A 95 2.08 -26.42 7.37
N THR A 96 1.15 -27.29 6.98
CA THR A 96 0.70 -27.37 5.59
C THR A 96 -0.18 -26.18 5.22
N ILE A 97 -0.24 -25.86 3.92
CA ILE A 97 -1.17 -24.85 3.37
C ILE A 97 -2.61 -25.16 3.82
N THR A 98 -3.03 -26.43 3.75
CA THR A 98 -4.36 -26.88 4.18
C THR A 98 -4.66 -26.52 5.64
N THR A 99 -3.71 -26.73 6.55
CA THR A 99 -3.88 -26.38 7.96
C THR A 99 -4.05 -24.87 8.13
N ILE A 100 -3.24 -24.06 7.43
CA ILE A 100 -3.36 -22.59 7.45
C ILE A 100 -4.74 -22.15 6.97
N LEU A 101 -5.21 -22.70 5.85
CA LEU A 101 -6.54 -22.39 5.30
C LEU A 101 -7.66 -22.77 6.29
N GLN A 102 -7.57 -23.93 6.95
CA GLN A 102 -8.53 -24.35 7.96
C GLN A 102 -8.56 -23.40 9.17
N LEU A 103 -7.39 -22.97 9.65
CA LEU A 103 -7.29 -22.04 10.78
C LEU A 103 -7.83 -20.64 10.42
N VAL A 104 -7.53 -20.14 9.22
CA VAL A 104 -8.11 -18.87 8.73
C VAL A 104 -9.63 -18.98 8.62
N ARG A 105 -10.13 -20.07 8.04
CA ARG A 105 -11.57 -20.33 7.93
C ARG A 105 -12.23 -20.35 9.30
N LEU A 106 -11.62 -20.99 10.29
CA LEU A 106 -12.10 -20.98 11.69
C LEU A 106 -12.19 -19.55 12.24
N VAL A 107 -11.13 -18.74 12.07
CA VAL A 107 -11.13 -17.34 12.55
C VAL A 107 -12.23 -16.51 11.89
N LEU A 108 -12.48 -16.68 10.58
CA LEU A 108 -13.53 -15.95 9.85
C LEU A 108 -14.94 -16.40 10.25
N HIS A 109 -15.14 -17.69 10.48
CA HIS A 109 -16.47 -18.22 10.83
C HIS A 109 -16.87 -17.94 12.28
N GLU A 110 -15.92 -17.73 13.19
CA GLU A 110 -16.16 -17.47 14.61
C GLU A 110 -16.15 -15.96 14.95
N GLN A 111 -16.57 -15.12 14.01
CA GLN A 111 -16.69 -13.67 14.21
C GLN A 111 -18.10 -13.28 14.63
N TYR A 112 -18.25 -13.00 15.92
CA TYR A 112 -19.50 -12.52 16.50
C TYR A 112 -19.32 -11.16 17.17
N PHE A 113 -20.35 -10.33 17.13
CA PHE A 113 -20.38 -9.04 17.81
C PHE A 113 -21.76 -8.76 18.38
N ILE A 114 -21.82 -7.95 19.44
CA ILE A 114 -23.07 -7.54 20.07
C ILE A 114 -23.39 -6.11 19.64
N TYR A 115 -24.61 -5.89 19.17
CA TYR A 115 -25.13 -4.58 18.84
C TYR A 115 -26.59 -4.49 19.29
N ASN A 116 -26.99 -3.39 19.95
CA ASN A 116 -28.35 -3.23 20.50
C ASN A 116 -28.84 -4.48 21.26
N TYR A 117 -28.00 -5.02 22.13
CA TYR A 117 -28.29 -6.21 22.95
C TYR A 117 -28.61 -7.50 22.17
N LYS A 118 -28.29 -7.54 20.87
CA LYS A 118 -28.43 -8.73 20.02
C LYS A 118 -27.06 -9.21 19.57
N LEU A 119 -26.89 -10.53 19.55
CA LEU A 119 -25.71 -11.19 19.03
C LEU A 119 -25.84 -11.31 17.49
N TYR A 120 -24.85 -10.82 16.78
CA TYR A 120 -24.74 -10.93 15.32
C TYR A 120 -23.50 -11.71 14.96
N ARG A 121 -23.57 -12.40 13.83
CA ARG A 121 -22.43 -13.04 13.19
C ARG A 121 -22.03 -12.21 11.98
N GLN A 122 -20.76 -11.87 11.87
CA GLN A 122 -20.22 -11.26 10.66
C GLN A 122 -20.17 -12.34 9.56
N THR A 123 -20.62 -11.99 8.35
CA THR A 123 -20.70 -12.90 7.19
C THR A 123 -19.83 -12.47 6.01
N THR A 124 -19.25 -11.27 6.09
CA THR A 124 -18.42 -10.65 5.07
C THR A 124 -17.30 -9.85 5.73
N GLY A 125 -16.16 -9.72 5.04
CA GLY A 125 -14.99 -9.03 5.53
C GLY A 125 -14.31 -9.75 6.70
N CYS A 126 -13.62 -8.99 7.54
CA CYS A 126 -13.03 -9.49 8.78
C CYS A 126 -13.19 -8.42 9.86
N ALA A 127 -13.45 -8.84 11.09
CA ALA A 127 -13.63 -7.93 12.22
C ALA A 127 -12.39 -7.02 12.39
N SER A 128 -12.55 -5.70 12.30
CA SER A 128 -11.43 -4.74 12.24
C SER A 128 -10.47 -4.73 13.44
N GLY A 129 -10.81 -5.44 14.52
CA GLY A 129 -9.95 -5.66 15.68
C GLY A 129 -9.09 -6.93 15.60
N SER A 130 -9.31 -7.79 14.61
CA SER A 130 -8.57 -9.04 14.42
C SER A 130 -7.20 -8.72 13.79
N PRO A 131 -6.09 -9.22 14.39
CA PRO A 131 -4.75 -9.12 13.81
C PRO A 131 -4.58 -9.74 12.42
N LEU A 132 -5.53 -10.59 12.01
CA LEU A 132 -5.57 -11.28 10.72
C LEU A 132 -6.19 -10.42 9.61
N THR A 133 -6.97 -9.39 9.96
CA THR A 133 -7.75 -8.57 9.03
C THR A 133 -6.91 -7.93 7.94
N ILE A 134 -5.87 -7.18 8.33
CA ILE A 134 -5.03 -6.42 7.39
C ILE A 134 -4.25 -7.36 6.45
N PRO A 135 -3.56 -8.41 6.94
CA PRO A 135 -2.92 -9.38 6.05
C PRO A 135 -3.87 -10.00 5.02
N LEU A 136 -5.06 -10.44 5.44
CA LEU A 136 -6.03 -11.04 4.51
C LEU A 136 -6.54 -10.04 3.48
N ALA A 137 -6.93 -8.84 3.91
CA ALA A 137 -7.37 -7.77 3.03
C ALA A 137 -6.30 -7.45 1.96
N TYR A 138 -5.04 -7.40 2.36
CA TYR A 138 -3.94 -7.10 1.44
C TYR A 138 -3.62 -8.26 0.49
N ILE A 139 -3.65 -9.51 0.96
CA ILE A 139 -3.51 -10.68 0.09
C ILE A 139 -4.64 -10.72 -0.93
N TYR A 140 -5.88 -10.49 -0.48
CA TYR A 140 -7.05 -10.44 -1.34
C TYR A 140 -6.91 -9.39 -2.44
N LEU A 141 -6.58 -8.15 -2.07
CA LEU A 141 -6.37 -7.09 -3.05
C LEU A 141 -5.17 -7.36 -3.96
N PHE A 142 -4.11 -7.96 -3.42
CA PHE A 142 -2.93 -8.33 -4.20
C PHE A 142 -3.23 -9.40 -5.25
N TYR A 143 -4.11 -10.35 -4.94
CA TYR A 143 -4.59 -11.34 -5.88
C TYR A 143 -5.41 -10.68 -7.01
N TRP A 144 -6.39 -9.85 -6.65
CA TRP A 144 -7.27 -9.21 -7.65
C TRP A 144 -6.60 -8.15 -8.51
N GLN A 145 -5.64 -7.39 -7.95
CA GLN A 145 -4.99 -6.33 -8.69
C GLN A 145 -4.12 -6.85 -9.84
N GLN A 146 -3.77 -8.14 -9.92
CA GLN A 146 -2.88 -8.64 -10.98
C GLN A 146 -3.47 -8.37 -12.37
N ASN A 147 -4.76 -8.62 -12.60
CA ASN A 147 -5.39 -8.36 -13.90
C ASN A 147 -5.39 -6.86 -14.25
N LEU A 148 -5.62 -6.00 -13.26
CA LEU A 148 -5.54 -4.55 -13.44
C LEU A 148 -4.11 -4.12 -13.79
N LEU A 149 -3.12 -4.67 -13.08
CA LEU A 149 -1.70 -4.37 -13.32
C LEU A 149 -1.27 -4.82 -14.71
N GLU A 150 -1.64 -6.02 -15.14
CA GLU A 150 -1.34 -6.52 -16.49
C GLU A 150 -1.94 -5.61 -17.56
N ASP A 151 -3.19 -5.18 -17.38
CA ASP A 151 -3.84 -4.27 -18.30
C ASP A 151 -3.17 -2.89 -18.38
N LEU A 152 -2.70 -2.36 -17.24
CA LEU A 152 -1.95 -1.10 -17.17
C LEU A 152 -0.55 -1.23 -17.79
N ILE A 153 0.15 -2.34 -17.53
CA ILE A 153 1.47 -2.64 -18.13
C ILE A 153 1.35 -2.70 -19.65
N ASN A 154 0.35 -3.40 -20.18
CA ASN A 154 0.09 -3.49 -21.62
C ASN A 154 -0.21 -2.12 -22.26
N LYS A 155 -0.70 -1.16 -21.46
CA LYS A 155 -0.99 0.20 -21.89
C LYS A 155 0.18 1.16 -21.67
N ASN A 156 1.30 0.69 -21.13
CA ASN A 156 2.42 1.52 -20.69
C ASN A 156 1.94 2.61 -19.71
N GLU A 157 1.13 2.23 -18.73
CA GLU A 157 0.70 3.10 -17.64
C GLU A 157 1.38 2.70 -16.35
N LEU A 158 1.74 3.68 -15.54
CA LEU A 158 2.27 3.42 -14.21
C LEU A 158 1.13 3.15 -13.24
N PHE A 159 1.39 2.27 -12.28
CA PHE A 159 0.55 2.05 -11.12
C PHE A 159 1.39 2.11 -9.85
N PHE A 160 0.92 2.87 -8.88
CA PHE A 160 1.50 2.97 -7.55
C PHE A 160 0.42 2.78 -6.51
N ARG A 161 0.73 2.01 -5.48
CA ARG A 161 -0.08 1.92 -4.26
C ARG A 161 0.83 2.14 -3.06
N TYR A 162 0.44 3.06 -2.19
CA TYR A 162 1.17 3.27 -0.95
C TYR A 162 0.73 2.25 0.09
N LEU A 163 1.68 1.46 0.60
CA LEU A 163 1.45 0.48 1.66
C LEU A 163 2.30 0.83 2.88
N SER A 164 1.65 1.15 4.01
CA SER A 164 2.37 1.45 5.26
C SER A 164 2.86 0.18 5.95
N TYR A 165 4.19 -0.04 5.88
CA TYR A 165 4.89 -1.21 6.48
C TYR A 165 4.70 -1.33 8.00
N PHE A 166 4.53 -0.20 8.69
CA PHE A 166 4.39 -0.15 10.15
C PHE A 166 3.16 -0.91 10.65
N LEU A 167 2.13 -1.09 9.81
CA LEU A 167 0.85 -1.67 10.19
C LEU A 167 0.83 -3.21 10.18
N ILE A 168 1.67 -3.84 9.36
CA ILE A 168 1.66 -5.31 9.21
C ILE A 168 2.34 -5.98 10.41
N LEU A 169 3.33 -5.33 11.03
CA LEU A 169 4.14 -5.92 12.10
C LEU A 169 3.69 -5.53 13.52
N LYS A 170 3.03 -4.38 13.71
CA LYS A 170 2.56 -3.91 15.04
C LYS A 170 1.05 -4.08 15.25
N SER A 171 0.49 -5.21 14.79
CA SER A 171 -0.92 -5.61 15.01
C SER A 171 -1.32 -5.86 16.49
N TYR A 172 -0.52 -5.40 17.46
CA TYR A 172 -0.68 -5.68 18.90
C TYR A 172 -1.44 -4.58 19.66
N SER A 173 -1.72 -3.42 19.08
CA SER A 173 -2.40 -2.31 19.79
C SER A 173 -3.12 -1.33 18.86
N ILE A 174 -3.94 -1.82 17.93
CA ILE A 174 -4.69 -0.97 17.00
C ILE A 174 -6.18 -0.99 17.38
N SER A 175 -6.53 -0.32 18.48
CA SER A 175 -7.94 -0.01 18.80
C SER A 175 -8.35 1.42 18.42
N ILE A 176 -7.43 2.30 18.00
CA ILE A 176 -7.71 3.75 17.93
C ILE A 176 -7.39 4.47 16.60
N HIS A 177 -6.93 3.79 15.54
CA HIS A 177 -6.43 4.51 14.36
C HIS A 177 -7.02 4.11 12.99
N GLN A 178 -8.08 3.29 12.94
CA GLN A 178 -8.71 2.95 11.65
C GLN A 178 -9.14 4.17 10.81
N SER A 179 -9.42 5.32 11.45
CA SER A 179 -9.84 6.55 10.78
C SER A 179 -8.73 7.34 10.06
N ARG A 180 -7.46 6.94 10.15
CA ARG A 180 -6.34 7.67 9.50
C ARG A 180 -5.64 6.91 8.36
N TYR A 181 -6.12 5.74 7.98
CA TYR A 181 -5.45 4.90 6.99
C TYR A 181 -6.14 5.01 5.63
N ARG A 182 -5.71 5.98 4.83
CA ARG A 182 -6.08 6.07 3.41
C ARG A 182 -5.12 5.21 2.59
N ASP A 183 -5.60 4.06 2.12
CA ASP A 183 -4.92 3.26 1.11
C ASP A 183 -5.06 3.99 -0.22
N GLU A 184 -4.05 4.78 -0.54
CA GLU A 184 -4.03 5.60 -1.75
C GLU A 184 -3.29 4.89 -2.87
N ALA A 185 -3.88 4.96 -4.05
CA ALA A 185 -3.27 4.52 -5.29
C ALA A 185 -3.18 5.68 -6.29
N PHE A 186 -2.22 5.58 -7.21
CA PHE A 186 -1.95 6.56 -8.25
C PHE A 186 -1.68 5.83 -9.57
N ILE A 187 -2.24 6.32 -10.67
CA ILE A 187 -1.91 5.87 -12.02
C ILE A 187 -1.65 7.05 -12.95
N THR A 188 -0.87 6.78 -14.00
CA THR A 188 -0.87 7.61 -15.21
C THR A 188 -1.94 7.11 -16.18
N TRP A 189 -2.44 8.00 -17.04
CA TRP A 189 -3.45 7.65 -18.02
C TRP A 189 -3.34 8.49 -19.29
N ASN A 190 -3.09 7.85 -20.44
CA ASN A 190 -2.94 8.48 -21.76
C ASN A 190 -4.16 8.30 -22.67
N ARG A 191 -5.27 7.82 -22.13
CA ARG A 191 -6.50 7.52 -22.87
C ARG A 191 -7.64 8.44 -22.42
N SER A 192 -8.81 8.27 -23.01
CA SER A 192 -10.00 9.05 -22.64
C SER A 192 -10.43 8.78 -21.19
N GLU A 193 -11.10 9.77 -20.57
CA GLU A 193 -11.68 9.60 -19.24
C GLU A 193 -12.80 8.53 -19.24
N ASP A 194 -13.50 8.35 -20.37
CA ASP A 194 -14.53 7.32 -20.52
C ASP A 194 -13.94 5.89 -20.45
N GLU A 195 -12.77 5.68 -21.08
CA GLU A 195 -12.04 4.41 -20.95
C GLU A 195 -11.57 4.18 -19.51
N LEU A 196 -11.14 5.23 -18.81
CA LEU A 196 -10.78 5.14 -17.39
C LEU A 196 -11.98 4.72 -16.53
N ARG A 197 -13.14 5.33 -16.75
CA ARG A 197 -14.38 4.98 -16.04
C ARG A 197 -14.81 3.54 -16.31
N THR A 198 -14.60 3.06 -17.54
CA THR A 198 -14.85 1.66 -17.91
C THR A 198 -13.91 0.71 -17.16
N LEU A 199 -12.61 1.01 -17.14
CA LEU A 199 -11.61 0.25 -16.39
C LEU A 199 -11.97 0.15 -14.90
N LEU A 200 -12.36 1.28 -14.29
CA LEU A 200 -12.75 1.33 -12.88
C LEU A 200 -14.04 0.57 -12.58
N THR A 201 -14.99 0.60 -13.50
CA THR A 201 -16.23 -0.17 -13.37
C THR A 201 -15.92 -1.67 -13.38
N MET A 202 -15.05 -2.12 -14.28
CA MET A 202 -14.58 -3.50 -14.33
C MET A 202 -13.75 -3.90 -13.10
N ALA A 203 -12.92 -2.99 -12.58
CA ALA A 203 -12.15 -3.25 -11.36
C ALA A 203 -13.06 -3.35 -10.13
N ASN A 204 -14.08 -2.49 -10.02
CA ASN A 204 -15.02 -2.49 -8.91
C ASN A 204 -16.01 -3.67 -8.96
N SER A 205 -16.30 -4.25 -10.14
CA SER A 205 -17.23 -5.39 -10.24
C SER A 205 -16.73 -6.67 -9.56
N GLN A 206 -15.45 -6.71 -9.15
CA GLN A 206 -14.88 -7.85 -8.43
C GLN A 206 -15.19 -7.84 -6.92
N PHE A 207 -15.69 -6.72 -6.41
CA PHE A 207 -15.95 -6.49 -4.99
C PHE A 207 -17.46 -6.41 -4.72
N LEU A 208 -17.88 -6.72 -3.49
CA LEU A 208 -19.31 -6.67 -3.14
C LEU A 208 -19.86 -5.24 -3.19
N GLN A 209 -19.00 -4.26 -2.91
CA GLN A 209 -19.23 -2.83 -3.09
C GLN A 209 -18.00 -2.20 -3.76
N PRO A 210 -18.14 -1.07 -4.46
CA PRO A 210 -17.01 -0.36 -5.04
C PRO A 210 -15.98 0.04 -3.98
N ILE A 211 -14.72 -0.36 -4.17
CA ILE A 211 -13.61 0.04 -3.28
C ILE A 211 -12.73 1.12 -3.89
N TRP A 212 -12.62 1.16 -5.23
CA TRP A 212 -11.79 2.11 -5.95
C TRP A 212 -12.56 3.41 -6.18
N ASN A 213 -12.25 4.43 -5.38
CA ASN A 213 -12.90 5.74 -5.46
C ASN A 213 -11.92 6.79 -5.96
N VAL A 214 -12.24 7.38 -7.12
CA VAL A 214 -11.44 8.47 -7.70
C VAL A 214 -11.47 9.68 -6.77
N ILE A 215 -10.29 10.15 -6.37
CA ILE A 215 -10.14 11.40 -5.62
C ILE A 215 -9.93 12.55 -6.61
N HIS A 216 -9.04 12.37 -7.58
CA HIS A 216 -8.61 13.43 -8.48
C HIS A 216 -8.21 12.88 -9.85
N ILE A 217 -8.55 13.62 -10.91
CA ILE A 217 -8.09 13.43 -12.30
C ILE A 217 -7.60 14.77 -12.81
N GLY A 218 -6.38 14.84 -13.35
CA GLY A 218 -5.89 16.04 -14.02
C GLY A 218 -4.42 15.98 -14.39
N SER A 219 -3.88 17.06 -14.97
CA SER A 219 -2.45 17.18 -15.28
C SER A 219 -1.58 17.46 -14.05
N THR A 220 -2.20 17.85 -12.94
CA THR A 220 -1.53 18.14 -11.67
C THR A 220 -2.13 17.26 -10.60
N ILE A 221 -1.32 16.63 -9.76
CA ILE A 221 -1.81 15.82 -8.65
C ILE A 221 -0.89 15.95 -7.45
N HIS A 222 -1.45 15.87 -6.25
CA HIS A 222 -0.66 15.59 -5.05
C HIS A 222 -0.77 14.12 -4.70
N PHE A 223 0.36 13.51 -4.35
CA PHE A 223 0.43 12.17 -3.81
C PHE A 223 1.36 12.20 -2.60
N ARG A 224 0.77 12.10 -1.40
CA ARG A 224 1.47 12.32 -0.12
C ARG A 224 2.14 13.70 -0.06
N ASP A 225 3.46 13.73 0.16
CA ASP A 225 4.29 14.93 0.30
C ASP A 225 4.81 15.49 -1.05
N ILE A 226 4.28 15.01 -2.18
CA ILE A 226 4.75 15.36 -3.52
C ILE A 226 3.59 15.94 -4.34
N LEU A 227 3.82 17.12 -4.92
CA LEU A 227 3.01 17.68 -6.00
C LEU A 227 3.69 17.36 -7.33
N MET A 228 2.98 16.67 -8.22
CA MET A 228 3.45 16.34 -9.57
C MET A 228 2.60 17.09 -10.59
N THR A 229 3.24 17.71 -11.57
CA THR A 229 2.59 18.44 -12.66
C THR A 229 3.15 17.97 -14.00
N ASN A 230 2.26 17.62 -14.91
CA ASN A 230 2.56 17.39 -16.31
C ASN A 230 2.50 18.74 -17.05
N ASN A 231 3.67 19.32 -17.30
CA ASN A 231 3.81 20.54 -18.08
C ASN A 231 4.14 20.18 -19.54
N ASN A 232 3.12 19.84 -20.33
CA ASN A 232 3.25 19.49 -21.74
C ASN A 232 4.23 18.34 -22.04
N GLY A 233 4.17 17.25 -21.26
CA GLY A 233 5.06 16.11 -21.39
C GLY A 233 6.36 16.23 -20.59
N LEU A 234 6.52 17.31 -19.81
CA LEU A 234 7.60 17.50 -18.87
C LEU A 234 7.07 17.42 -17.44
N LEU A 235 7.59 16.46 -16.68
CA LEU A 235 7.33 16.29 -15.26
C LEU A 235 7.98 17.43 -14.48
N GLN A 236 7.16 18.15 -13.74
CA GLN A 236 7.58 19.05 -12.69
C GLN A 236 7.15 18.47 -11.35
N THR A 237 8.03 18.52 -10.36
CA THR A 237 7.72 18.09 -9.00
C THR A 237 8.03 19.20 -8.00
N SER A 238 7.24 19.27 -6.94
CA SER A 238 7.49 20.15 -5.79
C SER A 238 6.95 19.51 -4.52
N VAL A 239 7.29 20.08 -3.38
CA VAL A 239 6.81 19.60 -2.08
C VAL A 239 5.36 20.03 -1.89
N TYR A 240 4.50 19.06 -1.56
CA TYR A 240 3.12 19.33 -1.18
C TYR A 240 2.97 19.26 0.34
N HIS A 241 2.30 20.26 0.91
CA HIS A 241 1.87 20.26 2.30
C HIS A 241 0.36 20.39 2.33
N GLU A 242 -0.33 19.36 2.83
CA GLU A 242 -1.79 19.42 3.03
C GLU A 242 -2.10 20.56 4.03
N GLU A 243 -3.09 21.40 3.76
CA GLU A 243 -3.40 22.55 4.62
C GLU A 243 -3.79 22.14 6.05
N THR A 244 -4.31 20.92 6.20
CA THR A 244 -4.63 20.29 7.48
C THR A 244 -3.43 19.63 8.16
N PHE A 245 -2.26 19.61 7.52
CA PHE A 245 -1.02 19.13 8.13
C PHE A 245 -0.55 20.22 9.09
N GLU A 246 -0.89 20.06 10.37
CA GLU A 246 -0.34 20.89 11.44
C GLU A 246 1.18 20.98 11.26
N ARG A 247 1.68 22.19 10.94
CA ARG A 247 3.10 22.48 10.83
C ARG A 247 3.77 22.09 12.15
N ILE A 248 4.34 20.90 12.18
CA ILE A 248 5.12 20.37 13.29
C ILE A 248 4.41 20.63 14.63
N MET A 249 3.34 19.88 14.93
CA MET A 249 3.06 19.62 16.35
C MET A 249 4.15 18.68 16.86
N LEU A 250 5.19 19.26 17.47
CA LEU A 250 5.96 18.61 18.52
C LEU A 250 5.02 18.34 19.71
N LEU A 251 4.06 17.44 19.53
CA LEU A 251 3.24 16.98 20.64
C LEU A 251 4.06 15.92 21.38
N SER A 252 4.27 16.14 22.67
CA SER A 252 4.95 15.24 23.60
C SER A 252 4.51 13.78 23.47
N SER A 253 3.26 13.53 23.06
CA SER A 253 2.71 12.20 22.78
C SER A 253 3.33 11.48 21.57
N PHE A 254 3.94 12.19 20.62
CA PHE A 254 4.67 11.60 19.48
C PHE A 254 6.06 11.07 19.90
N LEU A 255 6.66 11.70 20.92
CA LEU A 255 7.92 11.26 21.52
C LEU A 255 7.75 9.98 22.33
N ASP A 256 6.61 9.76 22.97
CA ASP A 256 6.35 8.53 23.74
C ASP A 256 6.22 7.30 22.84
N ILE A 257 5.71 7.47 21.61
CA ILE A 257 5.57 6.38 20.62
C ILE A 257 6.91 6.00 19.99
N LEU A 258 7.80 6.97 19.82
CA LEU A 258 9.11 6.79 19.19
C LEU A 258 10.27 6.67 20.21
N GLN A 259 10.00 6.80 21.51
CA GLN A 259 11.00 6.75 22.58
C GLN A 259 11.99 5.58 22.47
N PRO A 260 11.59 4.35 22.10
CA PRO A 260 12.54 3.24 21.95
C PRO A 260 13.46 3.39 20.71
N ALA A 261 12.94 3.91 19.60
CA ALA A 261 13.68 4.05 18.35
C ALA A 261 14.54 5.33 18.28
N ILE A 262 14.06 6.42 18.88
CA ILE A 262 14.78 7.70 18.97
C ILE A 262 15.90 7.64 20.02
N LYS A 263 15.75 6.88 21.11
CA LYS A 263 16.85 6.67 22.07
C LYS A 263 18.02 5.87 21.49
N GLN A 264 17.76 5.00 20.52
CA GLN A 264 18.82 4.16 19.94
C GLN A 264 19.69 4.92 18.93
N ASP A 265 19.13 5.88 18.18
CA ASP A 265 19.91 6.69 17.23
C ASP A 265 19.17 7.96 16.76
N PRO A 266 19.17 9.04 17.56
CA PRO A 266 18.48 10.29 17.19
C PRO A 266 19.10 10.95 15.95
N TRP A 267 20.36 10.63 15.65
CA TRP A 267 21.09 11.14 14.49
C TRP A 267 20.61 10.55 13.17
N LYS A 268 20.10 9.31 13.15
CA LYS A 268 19.49 8.72 11.94
C LYS A 268 18.20 9.43 11.54
N TRP A 269 17.36 9.78 12.51
CA TRP A 269 16.12 10.51 12.25
C TRP A 269 16.43 11.94 11.78
N LEU A 270 17.32 12.64 12.49
CA LEU A 270 17.74 13.99 12.12
C LEU A 270 18.39 14.01 10.72
N ARG A 271 19.25 13.03 10.41
CA ARG A 271 19.85 12.87 9.07
C ARG A 271 18.81 12.55 8.01
N ALA A 272 17.81 11.71 8.28
CA ALA A 272 16.76 11.42 7.31
C ALA A 272 15.90 12.67 7.03
N ALA A 273 15.58 13.44 8.06
CA ALA A 273 14.89 14.72 7.94
C ALA A 273 15.73 15.75 7.17
N PHE A 274 17.03 15.86 7.47
CA PHE A 274 17.96 16.74 6.75
C PHE A 274 18.19 16.29 5.31
N LEU A 275 18.36 15.00 5.03
CA LEU A 275 18.53 14.48 3.66
C LEU A 275 17.26 14.64 2.84
N LYS A 276 16.08 14.54 3.48
CA LYS A 276 14.82 14.97 2.88
C LYS A 276 14.89 16.46 2.55
N ALA A 277 15.16 17.33 3.53
CA ALA A 277 15.23 18.78 3.32
C ALA A 277 16.24 19.19 2.23
N ILE A 278 17.45 18.64 2.25
CA ILE A 278 18.53 18.89 1.28
C ILE A 278 18.14 18.45 -0.13
N ARG A 279 17.40 17.35 -0.30
CA ARG A 279 16.93 16.89 -1.62
C ARG A 279 15.66 17.61 -2.09
N TYR A 280 14.92 18.25 -1.19
CA TYR A 280 13.65 18.92 -1.50
C TYR A 280 13.76 20.44 -1.68
N CYS A 281 14.92 21.05 -1.39
CA CYS A 281 15.15 22.47 -1.64
C CYS A 281 15.55 22.72 -3.11
N SER A 282 14.59 23.19 -3.89
CA SER A 282 14.78 23.71 -5.25
C SER A 282 15.28 25.16 -5.21
N ASP A 283 16.57 25.34 -4.88
CA ASP A 283 17.29 26.55 -5.28
C ASP A 283 18.77 26.26 -5.59
N GLY A 284 19.19 26.57 -6.82
CA GLY A 284 20.34 25.97 -7.51
C GLY A 284 21.71 26.57 -7.21
N ASN A 285 21.85 27.48 -6.25
CA ASN A 285 23.09 28.26 -6.07
C ASN A 285 24.02 27.80 -4.92
N ILE A 286 23.73 26.66 -4.27
CA ILE A 286 24.59 26.12 -3.19
C ILE A 286 25.13 24.71 -3.56
N PHE A 287 25.21 24.42 -4.88
CA PHE A 287 25.40 23.06 -5.38
C PHE A 287 26.86 22.59 -5.56
N ASN A 288 27.88 23.46 -5.55
CA ASN A 288 29.17 23.08 -6.15
C ASN A 288 30.25 22.45 -5.25
N GLU A 289 30.02 22.20 -3.95
CA GLU A 289 31.13 21.71 -3.08
C GLU A 289 30.89 20.36 -2.38
N GLY A 290 29.89 19.58 -2.76
CA GLY A 290 29.49 18.42 -1.94
C GLY A 290 29.15 17.11 -2.63
N ARG A 291 29.59 16.83 -3.87
CA ARG A 291 29.38 15.49 -4.47
C ARG A 291 30.39 14.48 -3.91
N PRO A 292 29.98 13.42 -3.19
CA PRO A 292 30.74 12.20 -3.18
C PRO A 292 30.49 11.49 -4.51
N SER A 293 31.56 11.21 -5.25
CA SER A 293 31.54 10.15 -6.25
C SER A 293 31.16 8.84 -5.56
N THR A 294 30.21 8.10 -6.12
CA THR A 294 30.26 6.63 -6.12
C THR A 294 29.16 6.09 -7.03
N ASP A 295 29.62 5.27 -7.97
CA ASP A 295 28.90 4.14 -8.54
C ASP A 295 27.95 3.53 -7.53
N ASN A 296 26.65 3.63 -7.80
CA ASN A 296 25.63 2.69 -7.35
C ASN A 296 24.40 2.94 -8.21
N ASN A 297 24.30 2.17 -9.30
CA ASN A 297 23.08 2.10 -10.09
C ASN A 297 21.89 1.74 -9.17
N PRO A 298 20.71 2.35 -9.35
CA PRO A 298 19.50 1.83 -8.74
C PRO A 298 19.28 0.38 -9.20
N PRO A 299 18.55 -0.47 -8.44
CA PRO A 299 18.31 -1.85 -8.85
C PRO A 299 17.50 -1.83 -10.16
N GLN A 300 18.19 -1.97 -11.29
CA GLN A 300 17.60 -1.93 -12.63
C GLN A 300 16.54 -3.03 -12.81
N GLU A 301 16.66 -4.12 -12.06
CA GLU A 301 15.69 -5.22 -11.94
C GLU A 301 14.30 -4.78 -11.47
N LEU A 302 14.20 -3.88 -10.49
CA LEU A 302 12.91 -3.45 -9.93
C LEU A 302 12.13 -2.55 -10.91
N ILE A 303 12.88 -1.80 -11.73
CA ILE A 303 12.36 -0.93 -12.77
C ILE A 303 11.90 -1.79 -13.96
N LYS A 304 12.72 -2.75 -14.40
CA LYS A 304 12.39 -3.68 -15.50
C LYS A 304 11.12 -4.49 -15.28
N GLN A 305 10.83 -4.94 -14.05
CA GLN A 305 9.61 -5.72 -13.75
C GLN A 305 8.31 -4.88 -13.77
N MET A 306 8.41 -3.55 -13.87
CA MET A 306 7.27 -2.62 -13.87
C MET A 306 7.13 -1.84 -15.19
N LEU A 307 7.92 -2.19 -16.19
CA LEU A 307 7.90 -1.58 -17.50
C LEU A 307 7.77 -2.68 -18.55
N PRO A 308 7.16 -2.37 -19.69
CA PRO A 308 7.19 -3.29 -20.83
C PRO A 308 8.65 -3.59 -21.21
N GLU A 309 9.09 -4.84 -21.08
CA GLU A 309 10.26 -5.30 -21.82
C GLU A 309 9.89 -5.38 -23.31
N LYS A 310 10.84 -4.99 -24.18
CA LYS A 310 10.69 -5.03 -25.63
C LYS A 310 10.53 -6.45 -26.17
#